data_AF-A0A961K262-F1
#
_entry.id   AF-A0A961K262-F1
#
_cell.length_a   1.000
_cell.length_b   1.000
_cell.length_c   1.000
_cell.angle_alpha   90.00
_cell.angle_beta   90.00
_cell.angle_gamma   90.00
#
_symmetry.space_group_name_H-M   'P 1'
#
loop_
_entity.id
_entity.type
_entity.pdbx_description
1 polymer ?
#
loop_
_entity_poly.entity_id
_entity_poly.type
_entity_poly.pdbx_seq_one_letter_code
_entity_poly.pdbx_strand_id
1 'polypeptide(L)'
;DGDGISGRPNRVWSREDGAWRLGRFGHKAGEPTVRAQALAALHMDIGLANPLYPDASGDCTAAQTACRAAPDGNTQAQGNVEAGPIVADLLTLYAANIAVPARRAVAAPQVLRGKALFQQAGCAACHVPKFVTHRLSGDPARAFQLIWPYSDFLLHDLGAGLADDRPEWQATGTEWRTPPLWGIGLTRAVSGHTNLLHDGRARGPLEAVLWHGGEAEAARDAVREMPKADRDALVAFLESL
;
A
#
# COMPACT_ATOMS: atom_id res chain seq x y z
N ASP A 1 -21.16 -12.29 -2.51
CA ASP A 1 -22.18 -12.99 -1.68
C ASP A 1 -23.26 -12.05 -1.14
N GLY A 2 -23.21 -10.76 -1.50
CA GLY A 2 -24.26 -9.79 -1.15
C GLY A 2 -24.03 -9.08 0.17
N ASP A 3 -22.83 -9.20 0.75
CA ASP A 3 -22.42 -8.55 2.00
C ASP A 3 -22.15 -7.03 1.87
N GLY A 4 -22.15 -6.50 0.64
CA GLY A 4 -21.91 -5.08 0.36
C GLY A 4 -20.43 -4.72 0.20
N ILE A 5 -19.52 -5.71 0.19
CA ILE A 5 -18.07 -5.52 0.05
C ILE A 5 -17.67 -6.07 -1.32
N SER A 6 -17.19 -5.20 -2.21
CA SER A 6 -16.98 -5.58 -3.61
C SER A 6 -15.64 -6.26 -3.84
N GLY A 7 -14.58 -5.82 -3.15
CA GLY A 7 -13.22 -6.35 -3.19
C GLY A 7 -12.76 -6.73 -4.60
N ARG A 8 -12.17 -5.79 -5.34
CA ARG A 8 -11.73 -6.07 -6.72
C ARG A 8 -10.25 -5.76 -6.99
N PRO A 9 -9.59 -6.52 -7.88
CA PRO A 9 -8.23 -6.21 -8.29
C PRO A 9 -8.20 -4.96 -9.20
N ASN A 10 -7.12 -4.19 -9.13
CA ASN A 10 -6.79 -3.25 -10.20
C ASN A 10 -6.11 -4.00 -11.35
N ARG A 11 -6.39 -3.62 -12.60
CA ARG A 11 -5.66 -4.09 -13.78
C ARG A 11 -4.88 -2.92 -14.37
N VAL A 12 -3.59 -3.13 -14.56
CA VAL A 12 -2.63 -2.07 -14.88
C VAL A 12 -1.78 -2.48 -16.08
N TRP A 13 -1.32 -1.52 -16.86
CA TRP A 13 -0.43 -1.81 -17.98
C TRP A 13 1.00 -1.95 -17.47
N SER A 14 1.57 -3.16 -17.58
CA SER A 14 2.98 -3.40 -17.27
C SER A 14 3.83 -2.97 -18.45
N ARG A 15 4.63 -1.91 -18.28
CA ARG A 15 5.63 -1.49 -19.27
C ARG A 15 6.69 -2.56 -19.50
N GLU A 16 7.04 -3.29 -18.45
CA GLU A 16 8.07 -4.34 -18.50
C GLU A 16 7.60 -5.55 -19.31
N ASP A 17 6.33 -5.94 -19.18
CA ASP A 17 5.76 -7.07 -19.93
C ASP A 17 5.13 -6.68 -21.28
N GLY A 18 4.87 -5.37 -21.50
CA GLY A 18 4.06 -4.91 -22.62
C GLY A 18 2.63 -5.47 -22.62
N ALA A 19 2.04 -5.69 -21.44
CA ALA A 19 0.75 -6.36 -21.28
C ALA A 19 -0.02 -5.89 -20.04
N TRP A 20 -1.34 -6.11 -20.04
CA TRP A 20 -2.17 -5.93 -18.86
C TRP A 20 -1.84 -6.96 -17.78
N ARG A 21 -1.56 -6.50 -16.57
CA ARG A 21 -1.23 -7.32 -15.40
C ARG A 21 -2.11 -6.96 -14.20
N LEU A 22 -2.06 -7.82 -13.19
CA LEU A 22 -2.62 -7.53 -11.87
C LEU A 22 -1.78 -6.43 -11.21
N GLY A 23 -2.44 -5.34 -10.82
CA GLY A 23 -1.88 -4.30 -9.98
C GLY A 23 -1.73 -4.74 -8.53
N ARG A 24 -0.65 -4.34 -7.86
CA ARG A 24 -0.28 -4.85 -6.52
C ARG A 24 0.25 -3.78 -5.56
N PHE A 25 1.02 -2.83 -6.06
CA PHE A 25 1.75 -1.84 -5.27
C PHE A 25 1.18 -0.43 -5.45
N GLY A 26 1.46 0.47 -4.50
CA GLY A 26 0.86 1.80 -4.43
C GLY A 26 -0.47 1.83 -3.66
N HIS A 27 -1.06 3.02 -3.56
CA HIS A 27 -2.31 3.26 -2.82
C HIS A 27 -3.53 2.67 -3.51
N LYS A 28 -3.55 2.63 -4.85
CA LYS A 28 -4.65 2.03 -5.64
C LYS A 28 -4.18 0.82 -6.43
N ALA A 29 -3.13 0.14 -5.96
CA ALA A 29 -2.55 -1.03 -6.63
C ALA A 29 -2.10 -0.71 -8.07
N GLY A 30 -1.60 0.49 -8.37
CA GLY A 30 -1.28 0.92 -9.74
C GLY A 30 -0.05 0.27 -10.38
N GLU A 31 0.80 -0.38 -9.59
CA GLU A 31 2.04 -0.96 -10.07
C GLU A 31 2.04 -2.50 -9.93
N PRO A 32 2.48 -3.26 -10.95
CA PRO A 32 2.35 -4.73 -10.95
C PRO A 32 3.46 -5.43 -10.16
N THR A 33 4.64 -4.83 -10.02
CA THR A 33 5.82 -5.43 -9.39
C THR A 33 6.55 -4.40 -8.51
N VAL A 34 7.34 -4.88 -7.54
CA VAL A 34 8.24 -4.02 -6.73
C VAL A 34 9.19 -3.23 -7.64
N ARG A 35 9.68 -3.87 -8.71
CA ARG A 35 10.56 -3.24 -9.69
C ARG A 35 9.86 -2.10 -10.41
N ALA A 36 8.65 -2.33 -10.93
CA ALA A 36 7.88 -1.32 -11.62
C ALA A 36 7.61 -0.11 -10.70
N GLN A 37 7.20 -0.35 -9.45
CA GLN A 37 7.03 0.70 -8.44
C GLN A 37 8.31 1.50 -8.17
N ALA A 38 9.44 0.80 -7.98
CA ALA A 38 10.72 1.45 -7.68
C ALA A 38 11.21 2.31 -8.86
N LEU A 39 11.08 1.81 -10.09
CA LEU A 39 11.51 2.53 -11.29
C LEU A 39 10.56 3.67 -11.67
N ALA A 40 9.26 3.52 -11.40
CA ALA A 40 8.30 4.60 -11.54
C ALA A 40 8.60 5.73 -10.55
N ALA A 41 8.91 5.41 -9.28
CA ALA A 41 9.27 6.41 -8.28
C ALA A 41 10.58 7.14 -8.60
N LEU A 42 11.60 6.43 -9.10
CA LEU A 42 12.83 7.07 -9.59
C LEU A 42 12.53 8.13 -10.64
N HIS A 43 11.61 7.85 -11.57
CA HIS A 43 11.28 8.75 -12.66
C HIS A 43 10.30 9.87 -12.27
N MET A 44 9.21 9.54 -11.58
CA MET A 44 8.11 10.47 -11.29
C MET A 44 8.33 11.30 -10.02
N ASP A 45 8.98 10.73 -9.01
CA ASP A 45 9.17 11.41 -7.71
C ASP A 45 10.56 12.07 -7.61
N ILE A 46 11.59 11.40 -8.13
CA ILE A 46 12.99 11.85 -8.03
C ILE A 46 13.46 12.54 -9.32
N GLY A 47 12.89 12.18 -10.48
CA GLY A 47 13.23 12.77 -11.78
C GLY A 47 14.39 12.09 -12.52
N LEU A 48 14.70 10.83 -12.22
CA LEU A 48 15.83 10.09 -12.80
C LEU A 48 15.38 9.13 -13.92
N ALA A 49 16.02 9.24 -15.08
CA ALA A 49 15.91 8.25 -16.14
C ALA A 49 16.41 6.88 -15.67
N ASN A 50 15.75 5.82 -16.15
CA ASN A 50 16.09 4.43 -15.82
C ASN A 50 15.67 3.47 -16.95
N PRO A 51 16.06 2.18 -16.91
CA PRO A 51 15.78 1.25 -18.00
C PRO A 51 14.30 1.09 -18.39
N LEU A 52 13.36 1.35 -17.48
CA LEU A 52 11.92 1.27 -17.76
C LEU A 52 11.33 2.62 -18.20
N TYR A 53 11.96 3.71 -17.78
CA TYR A 53 11.58 5.11 -18.08
C TYR A 53 12.82 5.88 -18.55
N PRO A 54 13.20 5.79 -19.83
CA PRO A 54 14.47 6.33 -20.32
C PRO A 54 14.44 7.84 -20.61
N ASP A 55 13.29 8.50 -20.56
CA ASP A 55 13.20 9.96 -20.71
C ASP A 55 13.74 10.63 -19.44
N ALA A 56 14.80 11.44 -19.59
CA ALA A 56 15.42 12.16 -18.47
C ALA A 56 14.65 13.41 -18.03
N SER A 57 13.59 13.78 -18.75
CA SER A 57 12.76 14.92 -18.39
C SER A 57 11.66 14.60 -17.37
N GLY A 58 11.69 13.43 -16.72
CA GLY A 58 10.70 13.06 -15.70
C GLY A 58 9.26 13.14 -16.24
N ASP A 59 8.37 13.76 -15.47
CA ASP A 59 6.98 13.99 -15.84
C ASP A 59 6.75 15.27 -16.66
N CYS A 60 7.81 15.92 -17.14
CA CYS A 60 7.68 17.15 -17.90
C CYS A 60 6.94 16.94 -19.23
N THR A 61 5.90 17.74 -19.41
CA THR A 61 5.07 17.77 -20.60
C THR A 61 5.79 18.44 -21.77
N ALA A 62 5.30 18.22 -22.99
CA ALA A 62 5.82 18.89 -24.19
C ALA A 62 5.75 20.44 -24.11
N ALA A 63 4.85 20.99 -23.30
CA ALA A 63 4.76 22.43 -23.09
C ALA A 63 5.90 22.99 -22.23
N GLN A 64 6.51 22.17 -21.36
CA GLN A 64 7.58 22.57 -20.44
C GLN A 64 8.96 22.48 -21.11
N THR A 65 9.16 23.24 -22.20
CA THR A 65 10.38 23.20 -23.02
C THR A 65 11.66 23.45 -22.22
N ALA A 66 11.63 24.38 -21.25
CA ALA A 66 12.76 24.65 -20.37
C ALA A 66 13.13 23.44 -19.48
N CYS A 67 12.14 22.69 -19.00
CA CYS A 67 12.40 21.46 -18.24
C CYS A 67 12.99 20.37 -19.15
N ARG A 68 12.41 20.15 -20.34
CA ARG A 68 12.90 19.11 -21.26
C ARG A 68 14.28 19.40 -21.84
N ALA A 69 14.68 20.67 -21.86
CA ALA A 69 16.01 21.11 -22.29
C ALA A 69 17.00 21.26 -21.11
N ALA A 70 16.57 20.99 -19.87
CA ALA A 70 17.44 21.01 -18.72
C ALA A 70 18.53 19.92 -18.88
N PRO A 71 19.75 20.14 -18.37
CA PRO A 71 20.80 19.14 -18.41
C PRO A 71 20.38 17.91 -17.59
N ASP A 72 20.67 16.72 -18.12
CA ASP A 72 20.48 15.45 -17.42
C ASP A 72 21.82 14.81 -17.01
N GLY A 73 21.75 13.80 -16.15
CA GLY A 73 22.90 13.02 -15.71
C GLY A 73 23.15 11.74 -16.52
N ASN A 74 22.59 11.60 -17.73
CA ASN A 74 22.70 10.36 -18.50
C ASN A 74 24.14 10.11 -18.94
N THR A 75 24.60 8.87 -18.82
CA THR A 75 25.93 8.49 -19.26
C THR A 75 25.93 7.16 -20.00
N GLN A 76 26.82 7.02 -20.99
CA GLN A 76 26.97 5.76 -21.72
C GLN A 76 27.35 4.60 -20.79
N ALA A 77 28.14 4.87 -19.74
CA ALA A 77 28.52 3.88 -18.73
C ALA A 77 27.31 3.29 -17.97
N GLN A 78 26.20 4.01 -17.91
CA GLN A 78 24.95 3.58 -17.27
C GLN A 78 23.87 3.14 -18.27
N GLY A 79 24.21 3.02 -19.57
CA GLY A 79 23.24 2.68 -20.60
C GLY A 79 22.40 3.86 -21.07
N ASN A 80 22.95 5.09 -21.01
CA ASN A 80 22.30 6.36 -21.35
C ASN A 80 21.07 6.68 -20.48
N VAL A 81 21.14 6.31 -19.20
CA VAL A 81 20.17 6.68 -18.16
C VAL A 81 20.92 7.07 -16.88
N GLU A 82 20.28 7.78 -15.96
CA GLU A 82 20.88 8.23 -14.68
C GLU A 82 20.93 7.13 -13.63
N ALA A 83 19.90 6.28 -13.59
CA ALA A 83 19.82 5.11 -12.72
C ALA A 83 19.88 3.84 -13.59
N GLY A 84 21.10 3.43 -13.96
CA GLY A 84 21.32 2.28 -14.83
C GLY A 84 20.87 0.92 -14.26
N PRO A 85 21.01 -0.16 -15.05
CA PRO A 85 20.50 -1.50 -14.68
C PRO A 85 20.97 -2.01 -13.31
N ILE A 86 22.24 -1.76 -12.95
CA ILE A 86 22.78 -2.19 -11.65
C ILE A 86 22.04 -1.48 -10.49
N VAL A 87 21.79 -0.17 -10.60
CA VAL A 87 21.06 0.60 -9.58
C VAL A 87 19.62 0.11 -9.50
N ALA A 88 18.97 -0.09 -10.65
CA ALA A 88 17.61 -0.63 -10.74
C ALA A 88 17.49 -2.00 -10.02
N ASP A 89 18.44 -2.90 -10.27
CA ASP A 89 18.42 -4.26 -9.72
C ASP A 89 18.74 -4.29 -8.23
N LEU A 90 19.72 -3.50 -7.77
CA LEU A 90 20.05 -3.37 -6.36
C LEU A 90 18.90 -2.77 -5.55
N LEU A 91 18.26 -1.72 -6.07
CA LEU A 91 17.10 -1.10 -5.43
C LEU A 91 15.92 -2.09 -5.33
N THR A 92 15.64 -2.80 -6.43
CA THR A 92 14.60 -3.83 -6.48
C THR A 92 14.90 -4.95 -5.47
N LEU A 93 16.14 -5.44 -5.45
CA LEU A 93 16.57 -6.51 -4.54
C LEU A 93 16.41 -6.07 -3.09
N TYR A 94 16.87 -4.87 -2.74
CA TYR A 94 16.74 -4.35 -1.38
C TYR A 94 15.26 -4.26 -0.97
N ALA A 95 14.44 -3.54 -1.74
CA ALA A 95 13.03 -3.32 -1.43
C ALA A 95 12.23 -4.64 -1.32
N ALA A 96 12.53 -5.62 -2.17
CA ALA A 96 11.84 -6.92 -2.17
C ALA A 96 12.27 -7.87 -1.04
N ASN A 97 13.26 -7.49 -0.22
CA ASN A 97 13.80 -8.30 0.87
C ASN A 97 13.74 -7.62 2.24
N ILE A 98 13.10 -6.44 2.35
CA ILE A 98 12.84 -5.82 3.66
C ILE A 98 11.80 -6.65 4.41
N ALA A 99 12.18 -7.15 5.58
CA ALA A 99 11.28 -7.90 6.44
C ALA A 99 10.23 -6.98 7.09
N VAL A 100 9.04 -7.54 7.31
CA VAL A 100 7.99 -6.85 8.07
C VAL A 100 8.35 -6.83 9.56
N PRO A 101 8.00 -5.78 10.32
CA PRO A 101 8.27 -5.73 11.75
C PRO A 101 7.57 -6.86 12.52
N ALA A 102 8.22 -7.35 13.58
CA ALA A 102 7.63 -8.35 14.46
C ALA A 102 6.47 -7.76 15.28
N ARG A 103 5.33 -8.47 15.30
CA ARG A 103 4.16 -8.11 16.11
C ARG A 103 4.47 -8.18 17.60
N ARG A 104 3.89 -7.27 18.40
CA ARG A 104 4.16 -7.14 19.84
C ARG A 104 2.94 -7.51 20.70
N ALA A 105 3.16 -7.83 21.98
CA ALA A 105 2.11 -8.06 22.98
C ALA A 105 0.98 -9.03 22.56
N VAL A 106 1.29 -10.04 21.74
CA VAL A 106 0.29 -10.87 21.04
C VAL A 106 -0.62 -11.69 21.97
N ALA A 107 -0.17 -11.96 23.20
CA ALA A 107 -0.90 -12.71 24.22
C ALA A 107 -1.55 -11.82 25.28
N ALA A 108 -1.38 -10.49 25.21
CA ALA A 108 -1.97 -9.58 26.19
C ALA A 108 -3.50 -9.66 26.13
N PRO A 109 -4.22 -9.80 27.26
CA PRO A 109 -5.68 -9.96 27.26
C PRO A 109 -6.42 -8.85 26.52
N GLN A 110 -5.97 -7.60 26.65
CA GLN A 110 -6.55 -6.45 25.94
C GLN A 110 -6.37 -6.55 24.42
N VAL A 111 -5.21 -7.02 23.94
CA VAL A 111 -4.93 -7.24 22.51
C VAL A 111 -5.79 -8.38 21.96
N LEU A 112 -6.01 -9.44 22.74
CA LEU A 112 -6.90 -10.54 22.35
C LEU A 112 -8.37 -10.09 22.29
N ARG A 113 -8.81 -9.26 23.24
CA ARG A 113 -10.14 -8.62 23.21
C ARG A 113 -10.29 -7.73 21.97
N GLY A 114 -9.31 -6.87 21.70
CA GLY A 114 -9.29 -6.02 20.51
C GLY A 114 -9.34 -6.79 19.20
N LYS A 115 -8.60 -7.91 19.11
CA LYS A 115 -8.65 -8.82 17.96
C LYS A 115 -10.06 -9.38 17.75
N ALA A 116 -10.74 -9.78 18.82
CA ALA A 116 -12.10 -10.29 18.72
C ALA A 116 -13.07 -9.19 18.27
N LEU A 117 -12.94 -7.99 18.82
CA LEU A 117 -13.75 -6.82 18.42
C LEU A 117 -13.52 -6.42 16.96
N PHE A 118 -12.28 -6.50 16.47
CA PHE A 118 -11.94 -6.26 15.07
C PHE A 118 -12.69 -7.20 14.12
N GLN A 119 -12.80 -8.48 14.49
CA GLN A 119 -13.59 -9.46 13.73
C GLN A 119 -15.09 -9.17 13.86
N GLN A 120 -15.57 -8.89 15.08
CA GLN A 120 -16.98 -8.63 15.37
C GLN A 120 -17.50 -7.36 14.66
N ALA A 121 -16.68 -6.33 14.53
CA ALA A 121 -17.02 -5.10 13.82
C ALA A 121 -17.06 -5.28 12.29
N GLY A 122 -16.60 -6.41 11.76
CA GLY A 122 -16.54 -6.63 10.31
C GLY A 122 -15.28 -6.08 9.62
N CYS A 123 -14.32 -5.51 10.36
CA CYS A 123 -13.08 -4.99 9.77
C CYS A 123 -12.31 -6.04 8.96
N ALA A 124 -12.40 -7.30 9.39
CA ALA A 124 -11.71 -8.44 8.77
C ALA A 124 -12.25 -8.84 7.39
N ALA A 125 -13.37 -8.26 6.95
CA ALA A 125 -13.91 -8.52 5.62
C ALA A 125 -13.02 -7.94 4.50
N CYS A 126 -12.36 -6.79 4.74
CA CYS A 126 -11.31 -6.25 3.86
C CYS A 126 -9.91 -6.50 4.44
N HIS A 127 -9.74 -6.33 5.75
CA HIS A 127 -8.46 -6.55 6.44
C HIS A 127 -8.25 -8.03 6.80
N VAL A 128 -8.21 -8.89 5.78
CA VAL A 128 -8.13 -10.35 5.91
C VAL A 128 -6.86 -10.77 6.69
N PRO A 129 -6.99 -11.51 7.81
CA PRO A 129 -5.87 -11.68 8.74
C PRO A 129 -4.64 -12.37 8.17
N LYS A 130 -4.79 -13.40 7.33
CA LYS A 130 -3.67 -14.29 6.97
C LYS A 130 -3.81 -14.93 5.60
N PHE A 131 -2.66 -15.22 5.01
CA PHE A 131 -2.53 -15.95 3.75
C PHE A 131 -1.39 -16.95 3.84
N VAL A 132 -1.43 -17.97 2.98
CA VAL A 132 -0.25 -18.78 2.66
C VAL A 132 0.24 -18.31 1.29
N THR A 133 1.50 -17.89 1.20
CA THR A 133 2.06 -17.42 -0.08
C THR A 133 2.17 -18.59 -1.07
N HIS A 134 2.18 -18.25 -2.36
CA HIS A 134 2.33 -19.24 -3.41
C HIS A 134 3.64 -20.03 -3.28
N ARG A 135 3.67 -21.26 -3.79
CA ARG A 135 4.90 -22.05 -3.89
C ARG A 135 5.73 -21.51 -5.05
N LEU A 136 6.81 -20.80 -4.74
CA LEU A 136 7.71 -20.25 -5.74
C LEU A 136 8.87 -21.22 -6.01
N SER A 137 9.29 -21.33 -7.27
CA SER A 137 10.53 -22.02 -7.65
C SER A 137 11.70 -21.04 -7.58
N GLY A 138 12.85 -21.47 -7.07
CA GLY A 138 14.06 -20.65 -6.97
C GLY A 138 14.07 -19.60 -5.86
N ASP A 139 13.05 -19.56 -5.00
CA ASP A 139 12.91 -18.55 -3.96
C ASP A 139 12.29 -19.12 -2.67
N PRO A 140 13.03 -19.97 -1.95
CA PRO A 140 12.52 -20.67 -0.77
C PRO A 140 12.17 -19.72 0.39
N ALA A 141 12.80 -18.55 0.47
CA ALA A 141 12.57 -17.58 1.54
C ALA A 141 11.16 -16.97 1.47
N ARG A 142 10.58 -16.85 0.27
CA ARG A 142 9.23 -16.27 0.05
C ARG A 142 8.18 -17.31 -0.33
N ALA A 143 8.59 -18.54 -0.64
CA ALA A 143 7.71 -19.64 -1.00
C ALA A 143 6.97 -20.22 0.22
N PHE A 144 5.66 -20.45 0.07
CA PHE A 144 4.82 -21.21 1.01
C PHE A 144 4.90 -20.73 2.47
N GLN A 145 4.92 -19.41 2.65
CA GLN A 145 5.00 -18.77 3.96
C GLN A 145 3.61 -18.47 4.51
N LEU A 146 3.38 -18.77 5.80
CA LEU A 146 2.20 -18.28 6.50
C LEU A 146 2.45 -16.83 6.93
N ILE A 147 1.70 -15.90 6.35
CA ILE A 147 1.82 -14.46 6.60
C ILE A 147 0.53 -13.90 7.20
N TRP A 148 0.63 -12.81 7.97
CA TRP A 148 -0.50 -12.20 8.68
C TRP A 148 -0.72 -10.70 8.37
N PRO A 149 -1.00 -10.31 7.10
CA PRO A 149 -0.99 -8.90 6.68
C PRO A 149 -2.19 -8.07 7.17
N TYR A 150 -3.31 -8.70 7.53
CA TYR A 150 -4.57 -7.98 7.76
C TYR A 150 -4.94 -7.08 6.58
N SER A 151 -5.00 -7.67 5.39
CA SER A 151 -5.35 -7.01 4.13
C SER A 151 -5.62 -8.08 3.08
N ASP A 152 -6.68 -7.93 2.31
CA ASP A 152 -6.93 -8.71 1.09
C ASP A 152 -6.18 -8.18 -0.14
N PHE A 153 -5.53 -7.02 -0.03
CA PHE A 153 -4.84 -6.31 -1.09
C PHE A 153 -5.74 -5.89 -2.27
N LEU A 154 -7.06 -5.83 -2.07
CA LEU A 154 -8.04 -5.47 -3.10
C LEU A 154 -8.45 -4.00 -2.95
N LEU A 155 -9.07 -3.48 -4.02
CA LEU A 155 -9.70 -2.16 -4.03
C LEU A 155 -11.09 -2.23 -3.40
N HIS A 156 -11.38 -1.24 -2.57
CA HIS A 156 -12.69 -1.01 -1.95
C HIS A 156 -13.06 0.47 -2.04
N ASP A 157 -14.34 0.75 -2.28
CA ASP A 157 -14.89 2.10 -2.20
C ASP A 157 -14.98 2.54 -0.73
N LEU A 158 -14.21 3.57 -0.35
CA LEU A 158 -14.22 4.14 1.01
C LEU A 158 -15.06 5.42 1.13
N GLY A 159 -15.89 5.69 0.13
CA GLY A 159 -16.85 6.79 0.07
C GLY A 159 -16.22 8.15 -0.25
N ALA A 160 -17.10 9.13 -0.49
CA ALA A 160 -16.72 10.50 -0.86
C ALA A 160 -15.81 11.19 0.18
N GLY A 161 -15.91 10.80 1.46
CA GLY A 161 -15.08 11.37 2.52
C GLY A 161 -13.58 11.09 2.32
N LEU A 162 -13.22 10.02 1.61
CA LEU A 162 -11.84 9.65 1.29
C LEU A 162 -11.56 9.68 -0.22
N ALA A 163 -12.39 10.34 -1.02
CA ALA A 163 -12.12 10.48 -2.44
C ALA A 163 -10.95 11.46 -2.69
N ASP A 164 -10.11 11.14 -3.67
CA ASP A 164 -9.08 12.05 -4.21
C ASP A 164 -9.43 12.59 -5.61
N ASP A 165 -10.60 12.19 -6.14
CA ASP A 165 -11.09 12.46 -7.51
C ASP A 165 -10.11 12.08 -8.64
N ARG A 166 -9.09 11.28 -8.34
CA ARG A 166 -8.05 10.86 -9.28
C ARG A 166 -8.19 9.37 -9.58
N PRO A 167 -8.64 8.98 -10.78
CA PRO A 167 -8.61 7.59 -11.17
C PRO A 167 -7.16 7.12 -11.41
N GLU A 168 -6.90 5.85 -11.11
CA GLU A 168 -5.62 5.20 -11.36
C GLU A 168 -5.87 3.83 -12.01
N TRP A 169 -5.65 3.78 -13.32
CA TRP A 169 -6.06 2.66 -14.17
C TRP A 169 -7.56 2.37 -14.07
N GLN A 170 -7.92 1.20 -13.52
CA GLN A 170 -9.31 0.84 -13.31
C GLN A 170 -9.83 1.29 -11.94
N ALA A 171 -9.00 1.79 -11.04
CA ALA A 171 -9.43 2.33 -9.75
C ALA A 171 -10.05 3.72 -9.94
N THR A 172 -11.18 3.98 -9.30
CA THR A 172 -11.83 5.28 -9.26
C THR A 172 -11.24 6.19 -8.17
N GLY A 173 -11.75 7.42 -8.05
CA GLY A 173 -11.34 8.37 -7.01
C GLY A 173 -11.68 7.91 -5.58
N THR A 174 -12.72 7.09 -5.40
CA THR A 174 -13.18 6.61 -4.07
C THR A 174 -12.54 5.28 -3.66
N GLU A 175 -11.87 4.61 -4.59
CA GLU A 175 -11.33 3.27 -4.36
C GLU A 175 -9.89 3.28 -3.90
N TRP A 176 -9.64 2.53 -2.83
CA TRP A 176 -8.33 2.39 -2.22
C TRP A 176 -8.00 0.92 -2.04
N ARG A 177 -6.73 0.57 -2.26
CA ARG A 177 -6.23 -0.76 -1.93
C ARG A 177 -6.20 -0.89 -0.41
N THR A 178 -6.76 -1.95 0.15
CA THR A 178 -6.63 -2.23 1.59
C THR A 178 -5.15 -2.33 1.97
N PRO A 179 -4.58 -1.39 2.73
CA PRO A 179 -3.16 -1.47 3.11
C PRO A 179 -2.96 -2.59 4.14
N PRO A 180 -1.87 -3.39 4.06
CA PRO A 180 -1.53 -4.32 5.13
C PRO A 180 -1.28 -3.53 6.43
N LEU A 181 -1.81 -4.02 7.55
CA LEU A 181 -1.68 -3.34 8.85
C LEU A 181 -0.36 -3.67 9.57
N TRP A 182 0.57 -4.36 8.91
CA TRP A 182 1.90 -4.63 9.46
C TRP A 182 2.62 -3.34 9.86
N GLY A 183 3.07 -3.29 11.11
CA GLY A 183 3.83 -2.19 11.65
C GLY A 183 3.03 -0.89 11.80
N ILE A 184 1.69 -0.91 11.70
CA ILE A 184 0.89 0.31 11.91
C ILE A 184 1.14 0.90 13.31
N GLY A 185 1.36 0.06 14.33
CA GLY A 185 1.74 0.49 15.66
C GLY A 185 3.17 1.00 15.80
N LEU A 186 3.95 1.01 14.72
CA LEU A 186 5.33 1.53 14.66
C LEU A 186 5.41 2.89 13.94
N THR A 187 4.30 3.40 13.40
CA THR A 187 4.27 4.65 12.61
C THR A 187 4.99 5.81 13.31
N ARG A 188 4.78 5.99 14.62
CA ARG A 188 5.46 7.03 15.41
C ARG A 188 6.97 6.84 15.51
N ALA A 189 7.41 5.60 15.73
CA ALA A 189 8.82 5.30 15.89
C ALA A 189 9.59 5.48 14.57
N VAL A 190 8.95 5.20 13.44
CA VAL A 190 9.56 5.29 12.11
C VAL A 190 9.46 6.69 11.51
N SER A 191 8.33 7.37 11.68
CA SER A 191 8.01 8.61 10.95
C SER A 191 7.98 9.87 11.83
N GLY A 192 8.09 9.73 13.16
CA GLY A 192 7.98 10.85 14.10
C GLY A 192 6.55 11.37 14.34
N HIS A 193 5.55 10.81 13.68
CA HIS A 193 4.13 11.17 13.80
C HIS A 193 3.21 9.92 13.76
N THR A 194 1.93 10.09 14.04
CA THR A 194 0.90 9.03 14.00
C THR A 194 -0.13 9.21 12.89
N ASN A 195 0.16 10.07 11.91
CA ASN A 195 -0.70 10.33 10.76
C ASN A 195 -0.91 9.07 9.91
N LEU A 196 -2.16 8.79 9.55
CA LEU A 196 -2.63 7.61 8.79
C LEU A 196 -3.59 8.03 7.66
N LEU A 197 -3.95 7.06 6.82
CA LEU A 197 -4.68 7.22 5.56
C LEU A 197 -3.80 7.79 4.43
N HIS A 198 -4.30 7.76 3.19
CA HIS A 198 -3.52 8.11 1.99
C HIS A 198 -3.01 9.56 2.00
N ASP A 199 -3.69 10.45 2.73
CA ASP A 199 -3.35 11.87 2.84
C ASP A 199 -2.87 12.28 4.24
N GLY A 200 -2.69 11.31 5.15
CA GLY A 200 -2.20 11.56 6.50
C GLY A 200 -3.15 12.31 7.42
N ARG A 201 -4.44 12.46 7.09
CA ARG A 201 -5.38 13.26 7.91
C ARG A 201 -5.64 12.70 9.31
N ALA A 202 -5.54 11.39 9.50
CA ALA A 202 -5.95 10.74 10.73
C ALA A 202 -4.80 10.65 11.74
N ARG A 203 -4.95 11.17 12.96
CA ARG A 203 -3.87 11.24 13.96
C ARG A 203 -3.63 9.95 14.74
N GLY A 204 -4.30 8.86 14.36
CA GLY A 204 -4.12 7.55 14.96
C GLY A 204 -5.19 6.54 14.54
N PRO A 205 -5.11 5.29 15.02
CA PRO A 205 -5.94 4.19 14.50
C PRO A 205 -7.44 4.42 14.65
N LEU A 206 -7.90 4.94 15.80
CA LEU A 206 -9.34 5.19 16.00
C LEU A 206 -9.86 6.27 15.07
N GLU A 207 -9.12 7.37 14.87
CA GLU A 207 -9.52 8.40 13.92
C GLU A 207 -9.55 7.87 12.49
N ALA A 208 -8.56 7.05 12.10
CA ALA A 208 -8.53 6.42 10.80
C ALA A 208 -9.79 5.56 10.57
N VAL A 209 -10.19 4.75 11.56
CA VAL A 209 -11.44 3.98 11.49
C VAL A 209 -12.65 4.89 11.28
N LEU A 210 -12.74 6.01 12.00
CA LEU A 210 -13.87 6.94 11.90
C LEU A 210 -14.00 7.65 10.54
N TRP A 211 -12.93 7.69 9.75
CA TRP A 211 -12.96 8.21 8.38
C TRP A 211 -13.46 7.20 7.33
N HIS A 212 -13.56 5.91 7.67
CA HIS A 212 -14.01 4.90 6.71
C HIS A 212 -15.50 5.10 6.37
N GLY A 213 -15.79 5.35 5.09
CA GLY A 213 -17.15 5.36 4.53
C GLY A 213 -17.34 4.24 3.52
N GLY A 214 -18.29 4.42 2.60
CA GLY A 214 -18.53 3.47 1.52
C GLY A 214 -18.78 2.06 2.04
N GLU A 215 -18.05 1.09 1.51
CA GLU A 215 -18.17 -0.33 1.91
C GLU A 215 -17.85 -0.57 3.39
N ALA A 216 -17.05 0.29 4.01
CA ALA A 216 -16.62 0.16 5.40
C ALA A 216 -17.50 0.91 6.42
N GLU A 217 -18.57 1.57 5.97
CA GLU A 217 -19.45 2.38 6.81
C GLU A 217 -20.08 1.58 7.97
N ALA A 218 -20.58 0.37 7.71
CA ALA A 218 -21.16 -0.48 8.75
C ALA A 218 -20.13 -0.85 9.83
N ALA A 219 -18.89 -1.14 9.43
CA ALA A 219 -17.81 -1.47 10.36
C ALA A 219 -17.37 -0.25 11.17
N ARG A 220 -17.28 0.92 10.53
CA ARG A 220 -17.05 2.20 11.23
C ARG A 220 -18.10 2.43 12.31
N ASP A 221 -19.38 2.31 11.95
CA ASP A 221 -20.48 2.58 12.87
C ASP A 221 -20.51 1.57 14.02
N ALA A 222 -20.23 0.29 13.76
CA ALA A 222 -20.06 -0.71 14.80
C ALA A 222 -18.98 -0.31 15.82
N VAL A 223 -17.83 0.20 15.36
CA VAL A 223 -16.76 0.70 16.24
C VAL A 223 -17.19 1.98 16.98
N ARG A 224 -17.92 2.88 16.32
CA ARG A 224 -18.41 4.13 16.93
C ARG A 224 -19.29 3.83 18.15
N GLU A 225 -20.18 2.85 18.03
CA GLU A 225 -21.13 2.46 19.07
C GLU A 225 -20.51 1.56 20.18
N MET A 226 -19.27 1.08 20.01
CA MET A 226 -18.59 0.31 21.06
C MET A 226 -18.44 1.12 22.35
N PRO A 227 -18.55 0.51 23.55
CA PRO A 227 -18.12 1.14 24.78
C PRO A 227 -16.66 1.59 24.70
N LYS A 228 -16.30 2.65 25.45
CA LYS A 228 -14.93 3.19 25.44
C LYS A 228 -13.86 2.11 25.68
N ALA A 229 -14.08 1.22 26.65
CA ALA A 229 -13.13 0.15 26.97
C ALA A 229 -12.90 -0.80 25.78
N ASP A 230 -13.93 -1.06 24.98
CA ASP A 230 -13.82 -1.89 23.78
C ASP A 230 -13.09 -1.16 22.65
N ARG A 231 -13.35 0.14 22.45
CA ARG A 231 -12.55 0.96 21.51
C ARG A 231 -11.08 1.02 21.92
N ASP A 232 -10.79 1.17 23.21
CA ASP A 232 -9.41 1.17 23.72
C ASP A 232 -8.73 -0.20 23.50
N ALA A 233 -9.48 -1.30 23.64
CA ALA A 233 -8.97 -2.65 23.33
C ALA A 233 -8.71 -2.83 21.83
N LEU A 234 -9.61 -2.35 20.96
CA LEU A 234 -9.42 -2.36 19.51
C LEU A 234 -8.17 -1.56 19.10
N VAL A 235 -7.97 -0.36 19.66
CA VAL A 235 -6.76 0.44 19.41
C VAL A 235 -5.51 -0.31 19.89
N ALA A 236 -5.52 -0.90 21.09
CA ALA A 236 -4.40 -1.70 21.57
C ALA A 236 -4.08 -2.90 20.65
N PHE A 237 -5.10 -3.52 20.04
CA PHE A 237 -4.88 -4.54 19.02
C PHE A 237 -4.22 -3.97 17.76
N LEU A 238 -4.71 -2.85 17.22
CA LEU A 238 -4.13 -2.22 16.04
C LEU A 238 -2.69 -1.75 16.29
N GLU A 239 -2.40 -1.17 17.44
CA GLU A 239 -1.04 -0.75 17.83
C GLU A 239 -0.09 -1.93 18.11
N SER A 240 -0.66 -3.13 18.34
CA SER A 240 0.13 -4.36 18.45
C SER A 240 0.67 -4.83 17.09
N LEU A 241 0.01 -4.46 15.99
CA LEU A 241 0.31 -4.87 14.61
C LEU A 241 1.51 -4.12 14.02
#